data_AF-A0A6L6CSL5-F1
#
_entry.id   AF-A0A6L6CSL5-F1
#
_cell.length_a   1.000
_cell.length_b   1.000
_cell.length_c   1.000
_cell.angle_alpha   90.00
_cell.angle_beta   90.00
_cell.angle_gamma   90.00
#
_symmetry.space_group_name_H-M   'P 1'
#
loop_
_entity.id
_entity.type
_entity.pdbx_description
1 polymer ?
#
loop_
_entity_poly.entity_id
_entity_poly.type
_entity_poly.pdbx_seq_one_letter_code
_entity_poly.pdbx_strand_id
1 'polypeptide(L)' 'MFKSPILLASGTAGHADELDPYVPLREIGAIVVKSMSSFEWAGNKAPRLRPTNAG' A
#
# COMPACT_ATOMS: atom_id res chain seq x y z
N MET A 1 12.40 17.92 -3.76
CA MET A 1 11.72 17.87 -2.45
C MET A 1 10.35 17.24 -2.66
N PHE A 2 9.87 16.39 -1.75
CA PHE A 2 8.53 15.79 -1.85
C PHE A 2 7.45 16.86 -1.70
N LYS A 3 6.30 16.68 -2.36
CA LYS A 3 5.16 17.62 -2.29
C LYS A 3 4.50 17.65 -0.92
N SER A 4 4.62 16.57 -0.17
CA SER A 4 3.99 16.34 1.13
C SER A 4 4.85 15.36 1.94
N PRO A 5 4.82 15.41 3.28
CA PRO A 5 5.44 14.39 4.15
C PRO A 5 4.58 13.12 4.28
N ILE A 6 3.41 13.04 3.63
CA ILE A 6 2.52 11.88 3.70
C ILE A 6 2.95 10.84 2.66
N LEU A 7 3.21 9.62 3.13
CA LEU A 7 3.56 8.48 2.30
C LEU A 7 2.57 7.35 2.51
N LEU A 8 2.11 6.70 1.44
CA LEU A 8 1.33 5.48 1.55
C LEU A 8 2.23 4.32 1.96
N ALA A 9 1.85 3.60 3.02
CA ALA A 9 2.65 2.52 3.60
C ALA A 9 2.72 1.28 2.70
N SER A 10 3.83 0.53 2.82
CA SER A 10 4.01 -0.70 2.06
C SER A 10 2.95 -1.75 2.39
N GLY A 11 2.35 -2.30 1.32
CA GLY A 11 1.35 -3.36 1.42
C GLY A 11 -0.04 -2.90 1.82
N THR A 12 -0.29 -1.60 1.97
CA THR A 12 -1.64 -1.04 2.19
C THR A 12 -2.23 -0.44 0.93
N ALA A 13 -1.39 -0.08 -0.05
CA ALA A 13 -1.78 0.64 -1.26
C ALA A 13 -1.32 -0.02 -2.57
N GLY A 14 -0.85 -1.28 -2.55
CA GLY A 14 -0.43 -1.98 -3.77
C GLY A 14 0.59 -1.18 -4.61
N HIS A 15 0.20 -0.90 -5.86
CA HIS A 15 0.88 0.04 -6.79
C HIS A 15 0.11 1.37 -6.96
N ALA A 16 -0.87 1.61 -6.09
CA ALA A 16 -1.79 2.75 -6.03
C ALA A 16 -2.80 2.87 -7.18
N ASP A 17 -2.80 1.96 -8.15
CA ASP A 17 -3.76 1.95 -9.26
C ASP A 17 -5.23 1.94 -8.78
N GLU A 18 -5.50 1.27 -7.65
CA GLU A 18 -6.84 1.17 -7.07
C GLU A 18 -7.27 2.42 -6.29
N LEU A 19 -6.34 3.33 -5.97
CA LEU A 19 -6.59 4.49 -5.11
C LEU A 19 -6.81 5.80 -5.86
N ASP A 20 -6.45 5.89 -7.15
CA ASP A 20 -6.65 7.09 -7.97
C ASP A 20 -8.09 7.65 -7.95
N PRO A 21 -9.16 6.81 -7.93
CA PRO A 21 -10.53 7.33 -7.83
C PRO A 21 -10.89 7.95 -6.48
N TYR A 22 -10.11 7.68 -5.43
CA TYR A 22 -10.45 8.04 -4.04
C TYR A 22 -9.50 9.08 -3.44
N VAL A 23 -8.26 9.12 -3.93
CA VAL A 23 -7.20 9.98 -3.41
C VAL A 23 -6.49 10.63 -4.60
N PRO A 24 -6.30 11.96 -4.62
CA PRO A 24 -5.52 12.62 -5.66
C PRO A 24 -4.03 12.25 -5.51
N LEU A 25 -3.60 11.16 -6.15
CA LEU A 25 -2.25 10.61 -6.00
C LEU A 25 -1.14 11.62 -6.32
N ARG A 26 -1.44 12.63 -7.16
CA ARG A 26 -0.52 13.72 -7.51
C ARG A 26 -0.16 14.63 -6.33
N GLU A 27 -0.92 14.60 -5.23
CA GLU A 27 -0.70 15.40 -4.02
C GLU A 27 0.06 14.62 -2.92
N ILE A 28 0.15 13.29 -3.04
CA ILE A 28 0.86 12.43 -2.10
C ILE A 28 2.38 12.59 -2.26
N GLY A 29 3.11 12.53 -1.14
CA GLY A 29 4.56 12.66 -1.12
C GLY A 29 5.26 11.53 -1.87
N ALA A 30 4.92 10.29 -1.52
CA ALA A 30 5.35 9.09 -2.23
C ALA A 30 4.43 7.88 -1.93
N ILE A 31 4.52 6.86 -2.77
CA ILE A 31 3.91 5.55 -2.57
C ILE A 31 5.03 4.58 -2.24
N VAL A 32 5.02 4.00 -1.03
CA VAL A 32 5.93 2.90 -0.69
C VAL A 32 5.27 1.61 -1.16
N VAL A 33 5.67 1.10 -2.33
CA VAL A 33 5.00 -0.05 -2.96
C VAL A 33 5.16 -1.34 -2.14
N LYS A 34 4.35 -2.35 -2.45
CA LYS A 34 4.43 -3.68 -1.81
C LYS A 34 5.84 -4.27 -2.00
N SER A 35 6.32 -4.98 -0.97
CA SER A 35 7.56 -5.76 -1.04
C SER A 35 7.56 -6.65 -2.28
N MET A 36 8.62 -6.56 -3.09
CA MET A 36 8.79 -7.39 -4.28
C MET A 36 9.76 -8.54 -4.01
N SER A 37 9.35 -9.76 -4.34
CA SER A 37 10.25 -10.91 -4.46
C SER A 37 10.71 -11.05 -5.91
N SER A 38 11.89 -11.64 -6.13
CA SER A 38 12.40 -11.97 -7.47
C SER A 38 11.66 -13.13 -8.15
N PHE A 39 10.67 -13.70 -7.48
CA PHE A 39 9.83 -14.81 -7.93
C PHE A 39 8.37 -14.51 -7.57
N GLU A 40 7.44 -15.17 -8.27
CA GLU A 40 6.01 -15.07 -7.94
C GLU A 40 5.70 -15.69 -6.58
N TRP A 41 4.96 -14.97 -5.75
CA TRP A 41 4.52 -15.46 -4.44
C TRP A 41 3.00 -15.37 -4.30
N ALA A 42 2.34 -16.52 -4.26
CA ALA A 42 0.88 -16.62 -4.14
C ALA A 42 0.34 -16.11 -2.78
N GLY A 43 1.21 -15.89 -1.80
CA GLY A 43 0.84 -15.54 -0.43
C GLY A 43 0.28 -16.71 0.38
N ASN A 44 -0.03 -16.46 1.65
CA ASN A 44 -0.49 -17.48 2.60
C ASN A 44 -1.95 -17.93 2.33
N LYS A 45 -2.41 -19.06 2.88
CA LYS A 45 -3.84 -19.42 2.80
C LYS A 45 -4.70 -18.40 3.56
N ALA A 46 -5.94 -18.16 3.09
CA ALA A 46 -6.91 -17.34 3.80
C ALA A 46 -7.44 -18.07 5.07
N PRO A 47 -7.86 -17.34 6.12
CA PRO A 47 -7.87 -15.88 6.28
C PRO A 47 -6.48 -15.30 6.60
N ARG A 48 -6.13 -14.15 5.97
CA ARG A 48 -4.79 -13.53 6.07
C ARG A 48 -4.70 -12.36 7.06
N LEU A 49 -5.82 -11.77 7.43
CA LEU A 49 -5.91 -10.64 8.34
C LEU A 49 -6.95 -10.94 9.41
N ARG A 50 -6.75 -10.39 10.61
CA ARG A 50 -7.73 -10.39 11.69
C ARG A 50 -7.70 -9.04 12.39
N PRO A 51 -8.85 -8.37 12.60
CA PRO A 51 -8.89 -7.12 13.33
C PRO A 51 -8.50 -7.34 14.80
N THR A 52 -7.91 -6.32 15.42
CA THR A 52 -7.67 -6.26 16.86
C THR A 52 -8.43 -5.07 17.45
N ASN A 53 -8.60 -5.06 18.77
CA ASN A 53 -9.26 -3.93 19.45
C ASN A 53 -8.43 -2.65 19.45
N ALA A 54 -7.14 -2.71 19.07
CA ALA A 54 -6.21 -1.59 19.18
C ALA A 54 -6.00 -0.83 17.86
N GLY A 55 -6.53 -1.32 16.74
CA GLY A 55 -6.04 -0.90 15.43
C GLY A 55 -4.72 -1.60 15.11
#